data_AF-A0A315EJ24-F1
#
_entry.id   AF-A0A315EJ24-F1
#
_cell.length_a   1.000
_cell.length_b   1.000
_cell.length_c   1.000
_cell.angle_alpha   90.00
_cell.angle_beta   90.00
_cell.angle_gamma   90.00
#
_symmetry.space_group_name_H-M   'P 1'
#
loop_
_entity.id
_entity.type
_entity.pdbx_description
1 polymer ?
#
loop_
_entity_poly.entity_id
_entity_poly.type
_entity_poly.pdbx_seq_one_letter_code
_entity_poly.pdbx_strand_id
1 'polypeptide(L)'
;MAINWTKEKIAELTVQEVSALQQNARTRGSLEIVNLCEEVLSKKKPIRKTRTSSTTKTLEAECSHQLSEVAKVLANKYDLSAKTATSKSVGIKGFRPHNLTSKDGQAKLGGEQRTGKAAIDRYISYRVKNELASFGAWLVTKDEVEKLVWQVFGDKNYFPNFKPIKEMRPNHSNPDSSDEIGGEEFVDFSKASEKFEEIISKLALQKNEA
;
A
#
# COMPACT_ATOMS: atom_id res chain seq x y z
N MET A 1 -29.23 26.91 -37.65
CA MET A 1 -29.87 25.61 -37.96
C MET A 1 -30.21 24.93 -36.64
N ALA A 2 -31.48 24.59 -36.41
CA ALA A 2 -31.87 23.87 -35.19
C ALA A 2 -31.38 22.42 -35.28
N ILE A 3 -30.61 21.97 -34.30
CA ILE A 3 -30.22 20.57 -34.19
C ILE A 3 -31.50 19.76 -33.93
N ASN A 4 -31.84 18.86 -34.86
CA ASN A 4 -32.92 17.92 -34.62
C ASN A 4 -32.43 16.82 -33.66
N TRP A 5 -32.95 16.84 -32.43
CA TRP A 5 -32.62 15.92 -31.36
C TRP A 5 -33.47 14.66 -31.49
N THR A 6 -32.82 13.54 -31.77
CA THR A 6 -33.46 12.22 -31.77
C THR A 6 -32.93 11.39 -30.60
N LYS A 7 -33.66 10.33 -30.27
CA LYS A 7 -33.29 9.42 -29.18
C LYS A 7 -31.91 8.79 -29.39
N GLU A 8 -31.57 8.46 -30.63
CA GLU A 8 -30.29 7.85 -31.02
C GLU A 8 -29.14 8.82 -30.74
N LYS A 9 -29.28 10.08 -31.15
CA LYS A 9 -28.29 11.14 -30.89
C LYS A 9 -28.11 11.42 -29.40
N ILE A 10 -29.21 11.42 -28.64
CA ILE A 10 -29.14 11.60 -27.18
C ILE A 10 -28.51 10.37 -26.51
N ALA A 11 -28.72 9.17 -27.04
CA ALA A 11 -28.13 7.94 -26.51
C ALA A 11 -26.60 7.89 -26.70
N GLU A 12 -26.05 8.59 -27.68
CA GLU A 12 -24.59 8.73 -27.89
C GLU A 12 -23.91 9.65 -26.86
N LEU A 13 -24.66 10.58 -26.25
CA LEU A 13 -24.12 11.52 -25.25
C LEU A 13 -23.81 10.85 -23.90
N THR A 14 -22.89 11.41 -23.12
CA THR A 14 -22.65 10.98 -21.74
C THR A 14 -23.84 11.31 -20.83
N VAL A 15 -23.96 10.62 -19.69
CA VAL A 15 -25.03 10.89 -18.70
C VAL A 15 -25.06 12.36 -18.26
N GLN A 16 -23.89 12.98 -18.13
CA GLN A 16 -23.77 14.39 -17.74
C GLN A 16 -24.27 15.33 -18.85
N GLU A 17 -23.92 15.05 -20.11
CA GLU A 17 -24.39 15.82 -21.26
C GLU A 17 -25.89 15.66 -21.49
N VAL A 18 -26.45 14.46 -21.31
CA VAL A 18 -27.91 14.23 -21.38
C VAL A 18 -28.63 14.99 -20.26
N SER A 19 -28.08 15.01 -19.04
CA SER A 19 -28.65 15.79 -17.93
C SER A 19 -28.60 17.30 -18.18
N ALA A 20 -27.50 17.81 -18.75
CA ALA A 20 -27.37 19.22 -19.11
C ALA A 20 -28.33 19.60 -20.25
N LEU A 21 -28.49 18.74 -21.25
CA LEU A 21 -29.46 18.90 -22.33
C LEU A 21 -30.89 18.91 -21.79
N GLN A 22 -31.23 18.00 -20.87
CA GLN A 22 -32.53 17.93 -20.22
C GLN A 22 -32.85 19.23 -19.46
N GLN A 23 -31.89 19.75 -18.69
CA GLN A 23 -32.07 21.00 -17.93
C GLN A 23 -32.26 22.20 -18.87
N ASN A 24 -31.47 22.29 -19.95
CA ASN A 24 -31.62 23.34 -20.95
C ASN A 24 -32.97 23.26 -21.69
N ALA A 25 -33.43 22.04 -22.01
CA ALA A 25 -34.73 21.81 -22.63
C ALA A 25 -35.89 22.20 -21.72
N ARG A 26 -35.78 21.93 -20.40
CA ARG A 26 -36.75 22.39 -19.39
C ARG A 26 -36.83 23.91 -19.34
N THR A 27 -35.68 24.58 -19.27
CA THR A 27 -35.62 26.06 -19.27
C THR A 27 -36.23 26.67 -20.55
N ARG A 28 -36.14 25.96 -21.68
CA ARG A 28 -36.67 26.39 -22.98
C ARG A 28 -38.08 25.88 -23.28
N GLY A 29 -38.73 25.17 -22.35
CA GLY A 29 -40.08 24.64 -22.52
C GLY A 29 -40.22 23.51 -23.56
N SER A 30 -39.12 22.88 -23.98
CA SER A 30 -39.11 21.83 -25.02
C SER A 30 -39.39 20.45 -24.42
N LEU A 31 -40.66 20.17 -24.09
CA LEU A 31 -41.10 18.95 -23.39
C LEU A 31 -40.73 17.65 -24.12
N GLU A 32 -40.75 17.64 -25.45
CA GLU A 32 -40.37 16.47 -26.26
C GLU A 32 -38.92 16.04 -26.00
N ILE A 33 -38.00 17.01 -25.96
CA ILE A 33 -36.57 16.75 -25.69
C ILE A 33 -36.38 16.30 -24.23
N VAL A 34 -37.14 16.88 -23.30
CA VAL A 34 -37.11 16.46 -21.88
C VAL A 34 -37.49 14.99 -21.73
N ASN A 35 -38.57 14.56 -22.40
CA ASN A 35 -39.04 13.18 -22.39
C ASN A 35 -38.03 12.22 -23.04
N LEU A 36 -37.42 12.62 -24.16
CA LEU A 36 -36.36 11.82 -24.81
C LEU A 36 -35.14 11.65 -23.89
N CYS A 37 -34.69 12.72 -23.21
CA CYS A 37 -33.61 12.64 -22.23
C CYS A 37 -33.95 11.75 -21.04
N GLU A 38 -35.19 11.79 -20.53
CA GLU A 38 -35.65 10.97 -19.42
C GLU A 38 -35.68 9.47 -19.79
N GLU A 39 -36.14 9.14 -20.99
CA GLU A 39 -36.12 7.76 -21.49
C GLU A 39 -34.70 7.22 -21.70
N VAL A 40 -33.78 8.07 -22.17
CA VAL A 40 -32.37 7.69 -22.32
C VAL A 40 -31.68 7.53 -20.96
N LEU A 41 -31.93 8.44 -20.01
CA LEU A 41 -31.34 8.39 -18.66
C LEU A 41 -31.82 7.18 -17.85
N SER A 42 -33.10 6.82 -17.97
CA SER A 42 -33.66 5.63 -17.31
C SER A 42 -33.10 4.32 -17.85
N LYS A 43 -32.66 4.29 -19.12
CA LYS A 43 -32.05 3.11 -19.76
C LYS A 43 -30.53 3.08 -19.67
N LYS A 44 -29.86 4.23 -19.49
CA LYS A 44 -28.41 4.32 -19.28
C LYS A 44 -28.06 3.85 -17.87
N LYS A 45 -27.53 2.63 -17.75
CA LYS A 45 -26.86 2.21 -16.51
C LYS A 45 -25.71 3.19 -16.21
N PRO A 46 -25.56 3.69 -14.98
CA PRO A 46 -24.43 4.55 -14.65
C PRO A 46 -23.15 3.75 -14.94
N ILE A 47 -22.37 4.24 -15.90
CA ILE A 47 -21.02 3.76 -16.12
C ILE A 47 -20.29 4.06 -14.80
N ARG A 48 -20.00 3.02 -14.00
CA ARG A 48 -19.06 3.17 -12.89
C ARG A 48 -17.82 3.77 -13.51
N LYS A 49 -17.52 5.04 -13.16
CA LYS A 49 -16.23 5.63 -13.51
C LYS A 49 -15.19 4.61 -13.06
N THR A 50 -14.42 4.08 -14.00
CA THR A 50 -13.21 3.35 -13.68
C THR A 50 -12.44 4.28 -12.76
N ARG A 51 -12.32 3.91 -11.48
CA ARG A 51 -11.68 4.76 -10.49
C ARG A 51 -10.26 4.95 -11.02
N THR A 52 -9.95 6.12 -11.54
CA THR A 52 -8.59 6.49 -11.85
C THR A 52 -7.82 6.22 -10.56
N SER A 53 -6.85 5.33 -10.64
CA SER A 53 -5.97 5.06 -9.52
C SER A 53 -5.44 6.42 -9.07
N SER A 54 -5.83 6.89 -7.88
CA SER A 54 -5.19 8.06 -7.27
C SER A 54 -3.69 7.79 -7.31
N THR A 55 -2.86 8.76 -7.63
CA THR A 55 -1.39 8.64 -7.67
C THR A 55 -0.84 7.80 -6.52
N THR A 56 -1.37 7.99 -5.31
CA THR A 56 -1.00 7.22 -4.12
C THR A 56 -1.31 5.72 -4.17
N LYS A 57 -2.39 5.30 -4.86
CA LYS A 57 -2.74 3.87 -5.01
C LYS A 57 -1.80 3.18 -6.01
N THR A 58 -1.38 3.89 -7.06
CA THR A 58 -0.34 3.40 -7.96
C THR A 58 0.98 3.29 -7.22
N LEU A 59 1.35 4.32 -6.45
CA LEU A 59 2.55 4.33 -5.62
C LEU A 59 2.55 3.20 -4.57
N GLU A 60 1.43 2.99 -3.87
CA GLU A 60 1.27 1.89 -2.92
C GLU A 60 1.50 0.52 -3.58
N ALA A 61 0.93 0.33 -4.78
CA ALA A 61 1.11 -0.91 -5.54
C ALA A 61 2.57 -1.11 -5.97
N GLU A 62 3.26 -0.05 -6.39
CA GLU A 62 4.69 -0.07 -6.71
C GLU A 62 5.54 -0.41 -5.50
N CYS A 63 5.32 0.26 -4.35
CA CYS A 63 6.04 -0.06 -3.11
C CYS A 63 5.80 -1.50 -2.67
N SER A 64 4.54 -1.96 -2.75
CA SER A 64 4.18 -3.35 -2.44
C SER A 64 4.91 -4.32 -3.36
N HIS A 65 4.99 -4.02 -4.66
CA HIS A 65 5.69 -4.85 -5.63
C HIS A 65 7.19 -4.92 -5.32
N GLN A 66 7.85 -3.77 -5.13
CA GLN A 66 9.27 -3.69 -4.80
C GLN A 66 9.64 -4.51 -3.54
N LEU A 67 8.86 -4.36 -2.47
CA LEU A 67 9.04 -5.15 -1.24
C LEU A 67 8.85 -6.66 -1.48
N SER A 68 7.89 -7.03 -2.34
CA SER A 68 7.61 -8.43 -2.64
C SER A 68 8.73 -9.07 -3.47
N GLU A 69 9.34 -8.32 -4.39
CA GLU A 69 10.51 -8.79 -5.15
C GLU A 69 11.71 -9.01 -4.23
N VAL A 70 11.99 -8.08 -3.30
CA VAL A 70 13.03 -8.28 -2.27
C VAL A 70 12.74 -9.52 -1.44
N ALA A 71 11.51 -9.72 -1.02
CA ALA A 71 11.12 -10.91 -0.27
C ALA A 71 11.37 -12.22 -1.06
N LYS A 72 11.09 -12.24 -2.38
CA LYS A 72 11.39 -13.39 -3.24
C LYS A 72 12.89 -13.66 -3.32
N VAL A 73 13.70 -12.62 -3.58
CA VAL A 73 15.16 -12.73 -3.65
C VAL A 73 15.72 -13.28 -2.34
N LEU A 74 15.31 -12.73 -1.20
CA LEU A 74 15.75 -13.19 0.11
C LEU A 74 15.30 -14.62 0.42
N ALA A 75 14.07 -14.99 0.04
CA ALA A 75 13.57 -16.36 0.23
C ALA A 75 14.30 -17.38 -0.66
N ASN A 76 14.91 -16.96 -1.76
CA ASN A 76 15.76 -17.82 -2.58
C ASN A 76 17.16 -18.01 -1.95
N LYS A 77 17.70 -16.96 -1.30
CA LYS A 77 19.04 -16.96 -0.71
C LYS A 77 19.09 -17.52 0.72
N TYR A 78 18.02 -17.34 1.50
CA TYR A 78 17.97 -17.65 2.92
C TYR A 78 16.79 -18.55 3.27
N ASP A 79 16.97 -19.39 4.30
CA ASP A 79 15.85 -20.12 4.92
C ASP A 79 15.10 -19.20 5.89
N LEU A 80 14.03 -18.61 5.36
CA LEU A 80 13.10 -17.73 6.09
C LEU A 80 11.81 -18.46 6.46
N SER A 81 11.84 -19.79 6.52
CA SER A 81 10.65 -20.59 6.81
C SER A 81 10.22 -20.47 8.27
N ALA A 82 8.90 -20.54 8.49
CA ALA A 82 8.34 -20.57 9.84
C ALA A 82 8.88 -21.77 10.66
N LYS A 83 9.16 -22.90 10.00
CA LYS A 83 9.74 -24.10 10.62
C LYS A 83 11.11 -23.80 11.23
N THR A 84 12.02 -23.23 10.44
CA THR A 84 13.38 -22.92 10.91
C THR A 84 13.39 -21.81 11.95
N ALA A 85 12.58 -20.76 11.76
CA ALA A 85 12.41 -19.72 12.76
C ALA A 85 11.91 -20.27 14.10
N THR A 86 10.93 -21.18 14.09
CA THR A 86 10.41 -21.84 15.31
C THR A 86 11.45 -22.71 15.98
N SER A 87 12.16 -23.54 15.20
CA SER A 87 13.22 -24.40 15.71
C SER A 87 14.34 -23.60 16.39
N LYS A 88 14.76 -22.48 15.78
CA LYS A 88 15.78 -21.58 16.35
C LYS A 88 15.33 -20.80 17.58
N SER A 89 14.03 -20.81 17.89
CA SER A 89 13.43 -19.98 18.94
C SER A 89 12.85 -20.80 20.10
N VAL A 90 13.25 -22.06 20.22
CA VAL A 90 12.88 -22.91 21.35
C VAL A 90 13.28 -22.22 22.66
N GLY A 91 12.35 -22.17 23.62
CA GLY A 91 12.54 -21.50 24.91
C GLY A 91 12.09 -20.03 24.95
N ILE A 92 11.79 -19.41 23.81
CA ILE A 92 11.24 -18.04 23.79
C ILE A 92 9.73 -18.08 24.05
N LYS A 93 9.33 -17.57 25.23
CA LYS A 93 7.92 -17.54 25.66
C LYS A 93 7.07 -16.74 24.66
N GLY A 94 5.99 -17.36 24.18
CA GLY A 94 5.03 -16.70 23.28
C GLY A 94 5.56 -16.43 21.87
N PHE A 95 6.68 -17.05 21.47
CA PHE A 95 7.22 -16.89 20.13
C PHE A 95 6.22 -17.34 19.06
N ARG A 96 6.03 -16.51 18.04
CA ARG A 96 5.31 -16.84 16.81
C ARG A 96 6.13 -16.35 15.62
N PRO A 97 6.48 -17.22 14.67
CA PRO A 97 7.21 -16.78 13.49
C PRO A 97 6.34 -15.84 12.66
N HIS A 98 6.97 -14.84 12.04
CA HIS A 98 6.32 -14.03 11.03
C HIS A 98 6.56 -14.67 9.66
N ASN A 99 5.51 -14.84 8.87
CA ASN A 99 5.70 -15.03 7.43
C ASN A 99 6.38 -13.79 6.86
N LEU A 100 7.30 -13.92 5.91
CA LEU A 100 8.00 -12.75 5.36
C LEU A 100 7.02 -11.75 4.72
N THR A 101 6.08 -12.29 3.94
CA THR A 101 5.04 -11.61 3.18
C THR A 101 3.63 -12.00 3.68
N SER A 102 2.60 -11.44 3.05
CA SER A 102 1.21 -11.88 3.16
C SER A 102 1.01 -13.25 2.49
N LYS A 103 -0.17 -13.86 2.66
CA LYS A 103 -0.51 -15.20 2.14
C LYS A 103 -0.43 -15.29 0.62
N ASP A 104 -0.66 -14.19 -0.08
CA ASP A 104 -0.58 -14.02 -1.53
C ASP A 104 0.84 -13.69 -2.03
N GLY A 105 1.84 -13.72 -1.14
CA GLY A 105 3.23 -13.39 -1.46
C GLY A 105 3.50 -11.90 -1.58
N GLN A 106 2.49 -11.04 -1.38
CA GLN A 106 2.63 -9.58 -1.44
C GLN A 106 3.16 -9.01 -0.12
N ALA A 107 3.66 -7.77 -0.14
CA ALA A 107 3.92 -7.01 1.07
C ALA A 107 2.66 -6.95 1.96
N LYS A 108 2.86 -7.01 3.27
CA LYS A 108 1.78 -6.98 4.25
C LYS A 108 1.17 -5.59 4.33
N LEU A 109 -0.12 -5.54 4.68
CA LEU A 109 -0.82 -4.32 5.04
C LEU A 109 -0.63 -4.02 6.53
N GLY A 110 0.05 -2.93 6.85
CA GLY A 110 0.26 -2.43 8.19
C GLY A 110 -1.00 -1.85 8.85
N GLY A 111 -0.94 -1.78 10.17
CA GLY A 111 -2.09 -1.40 11.01
C GLY A 111 -2.49 0.05 10.82
N GLU A 112 -1.52 0.93 10.58
CA GLU A 112 -1.77 2.37 10.44
C GLU A 112 -2.49 2.66 9.12
N GLN A 113 -2.09 2.01 8.03
CA GLN A 113 -2.83 2.11 6.77
C GLN A 113 -4.20 1.44 6.85
N ARG A 114 -4.32 0.29 7.54
CA ARG A 114 -5.61 -0.39 7.73
C ARG A 114 -6.62 0.46 8.50
N THR A 115 -6.15 1.25 9.45
CA THR A 115 -6.97 2.16 10.26
C THR A 115 -7.12 3.55 9.64
N GLY A 116 -6.54 3.78 8.46
CA GLY A 116 -6.62 5.06 7.74
C GLY A 116 -5.78 6.18 8.32
N LYS A 117 -4.87 5.87 9.25
CA LYS A 117 -3.95 6.83 9.87
C LYS A 117 -2.74 7.13 8.98
N ALA A 118 -2.30 6.16 8.18
CA ALA A 118 -1.26 6.35 7.18
C ALA A 118 -1.81 6.13 5.77
N ALA A 119 -1.28 6.86 4.79
CA ALA A 119 -1.57 6.65 3.38
C ALA A 119 -0.93 5.36 2.85
N ILE A 120 0.31 5.05 3.24
CA ILE A 120 1.03 3.82 2.91
C ILE A 120 1.72 3.30 4.17
N ASP A 121 1.45 2.05 4.52
CA ASP A 121 2.14 1.26 5.56
C ASP A 121 2.22 -0.18 5.04
N ARG A 122 3.20 -0.42 4.16
CA ARG A 122 3.41 -1.72 3.50
C ARG A 122 4.76 -2.26 3.92
N TYR A 123 4.84 -3.53 4.30
CA TYR A 123 6.09 -4.06 4.84
C TYR A 123 6.26 -5.58 4.65
N ILE A 124 7.50 -6.03 4.73
CA ILE A 124 7.91 -7.41 4.92
C ILE A 124 8.63 -7.53 6.26
N SER A 125 8.59 -8.71 6.89
CA SER A 125 9.22 -8.87 8.21
C SER A 125 9.60 -10.30 8.50
N TYR A 126 10.71 -10.50 9.21
CA TYR A 126 11.16 -11.79 9.69
C TYR A 126 11.42 -11.72 11.20
N ARG A 127 11.04 -12.77 11.92
CA ARG A 127 11.20 -12.86 13.38
C ARG A 127 11.84 -14.19 13.75
N VAL A 128 12.90 -14.15 14.54
CA VAL A 128 13.58 -15.32 15.07
C VAL A 128 14.14 -15.00 16.45
N LYS A 129 14.00 -15.89 17.42
CA LYS A 129 14.32 -15.66 18.82
C LYS A 129 13.61 -14.40 19.34
N ASN A 130 14.35 -13.49 19.97
CA ASN A 130 13.88 -12.19 20.41
C ASN A 130 14.04 -11.10 19.33
N GLU A 131 14.58 -11.45 18.16
CA GLU A 131 14.87 -10.52 17.07
C GLU A 131 13.67 -10.39 16.12
N LEU A 132 13.35 -9.17 15.74
CA LEU A 132 12.39 -8.84 14.69
C LEU A 132 13.06 -7.85 13.74
N ALA A 133 13.14 -8.21 12.46
CA ALA A 133 13.53 -7.29 11.40
C ALA A 133 12.33 -7.00 10.50
N SER A 134 12.13 -5.75 10.10
CA SER A 134 11.13 -5.41 9.08
C SER A 134 11.60 -4.32 8.14
N PHE A 135 11.18 -4.42 6.88
CA PHE A 135 11.44 -3.44 5.84
C PHE A 135 10.11 -3.01 5.24
N GLY A 136 9.85 -1.71 5.19
CA GLY A 136 8.58 -1.20 4.68
C GLY A 136 8.64 0.19 4.07
N ALA A 137 7.57 0.51 3.35
CA ALA A 137 7.26 1.83 2.82
C ALA A 137 6.29 2.53 3.77
N TRP A 138 6.60 3.79 4.09
CA TRP A 138 5.81 4.63 4.98
C TRP A 138 5.48 5.96 4.32
N LEU A 139 4.20 6.30 4.28
CA LEU A 139 3.70 7.60 3.86
C LEU A 139 2.53 8.00 4.76
N VAL A 140 2.64 9.16 5.41
CA VAL A 140 1.64 9.64 6.37
C VAL A 140 0.34 10.04 5.66
N THR A 141 0.43 10.94 4.68
CA THR A 141 -0.74 11.49 3.97
C THR A 141 -0.64 11.28 2.45
N LYS A 142 -1.79 11.23 1.79
CA LYS A 142 -1.89 11.05 0.32
C LYS A 142 -1.48 12.30 -0.45
N ASP A 143 -1.46 13.46 0.22
CA ASP A 143 -1.23 14.77 -0.38
C ASP A 143 0.26 15.10 -0.55
N GLU A 144 1.15 14.36 0.14
CA GLU A 144 2.59 14.64 0.21
C GLU A 144 3.41 13.42 -0.24
N VAL A 145 3.13 12.90 -1.44
CA VAL A 145 3.71 11.65 -1.97
C VAL A 145 5.24 11.65 -2.00
N GLU A 146 5.86 12.81 -2.12
CA GLU A 146 7.31 13.04 -2.08
C GLU A 146 7.93 12.76 -0.70
N LYS A 147 7.13 12.69 0.36
CA LYS A 147 7.56 12.33 1.72
C LYS A 147 7.51 10.83 1.98
N LEU A 148 7.33 10.01 0.93
CA LEU A 148 7.48 8.57 1.05
C LEU A 148 8.90 8.26 1.55
N VAL A 149 8.98 7.47 2.63
CA VAL A 149 10.25 6.98 3.17
C VAL A 149 10.23 5.47 3.29
N TRP A 150 11.40 4.89 3.07
CA TRP A 150 11.68 3.48 3.34
C TRP A 150 12.19 3.34 4.76
N GLN A 151 11.67 2.39 5.51
CA GLN A 151 12.02 2.19 6.91
C GLN A 151 12.48 0.76 7.13
N VAL A 152 13.65 0.59 7.77
CA VAL A 152 14.17 -0.71 8.18
C VAL A 152 14.25 -0.72 9.69
N PHE A 153 13.46 -1.58 10.34
CA PHE A 153 13.45 -1.78 11.79
C PHE A 153 14.20 -3.05 12.17
N GLY A 154 14.81 -3.05 13.35
CA GLY A 154 15.55 -4.16 13.93
C GLY A 154 16.17 -3.79 15.29
N ASP A 155 17.00 -4.68 15.84
CA ASP A 155 17.80 -4.35 17.02
C ASP A 155 18.76 -3.18 16.75
N LYS A 156 18.93 -2.30 17.74
CA LYS A 156 19.73 -1.08 17.63
C LYS A 156 21.18 -1.34 17.22
N ASN A 157 21.74 -2.49 17.57
CA ASN A 157 23.12 -2.84 17.24
C ASN A 157 23.33 -3.05 15.73
N TYR A 158 22.25 -3.17 14.95
CA TYR A 158 22.33 -3.21 13.50
C TYR A 158 22.45 -1.83 12.85
N PHE A 159 22.20 -0.73 13.56
CA PHE A 159 22.03 0.59 12.96
C PHE A 159 23.04 1.61 13.51
N PRO A 160 23.95 2.16 12.68
CA PRO A 160 24.82 3.25 13.11
C PRO A 160 24.05 4.54 13.46
N ASN A 161 22.93 4.80 12.78
CA ASN A 161 22.10 5.99 12.96
C ASN A 161 20.69 5.60 13.43
N PHE A 162 20.62 4.71 14.43
CA PHE A 162 19.36 4.24 14.99
C PHE A 162 18.45 5.40 15.42
N LYS A 163 17.20 5.34 14.97
CA LYS A 163 16.11 6.22 15.38
C LYS A 163 15.02 5.41 16.09
N PRO A 164 14.62 5.80 17.30
CA PRO A 164 13.42 5.26 17.94
C PRO A 164 12.17 5.44 17.06
N ILE A 165 11.22 4.50 17.15
CA ILE A 165 9.97 4.56 16.39
C ILE A 165 9.16 5.82 16.67
N LYS A 166 9.27 6.38 17.88
CA LYS A 166 8.63 7.64 18.26
C LYS A 166 9.17 8.86 17.52
N GLU A 167 10.43 8.80 17.06
CA GLU A 167 11.02 9.86 16.24
C GLU A 167 10.68 9.68 14.76
N MET A 168 10.67 8.42 14.29
CA MET A 168 10.32 8.08 12.90
C MET A 168 8.82 8.25 12.62
N ARG A 169 7.96 8.08 13.64
CA ARG A 169 6.51 8.06 13.54
C ARG A 169 5.86 8.78 14.76
N PRO A 170 6.11 10.08 14.96
CA PRO A 170 5.73 10.81 16.19
C PRO A 170 4.22 10.83 16.48
N ASN A 171 3.38 10.84 15.43
CA ASN A 171 1.93 10.85 15.58
C ASN A 171 1.27 9.46 15.48
N HIS A 172 2.08 8.40 15.31
CA HIS A 172 1.61 7.02 15.06
C HIS A 172 2.26 5.99 16.00
N SER A 173 2.96 6.46 17.02
CA SER A 173 3.58 5.63 18.05
C SER A 173 2.98 5.97 19.41
N ASN A 174 3.02 5.01 20.32
CA ASN A 174 2.70 5.28 21.72
C ASN A 174 3.83 6.14 22.31
N PRO A 175 3.57 7.31 22.91
CA PRO A 175 4.61 8.11 23.59
C PRO A 175 5.41 7.31 24.62
N ASP A 176 4.80 6.29 25.23
CA ASP A 176 5.42 5.40 26.22
C ASP A 176 6.11 4.18 25.58
N SER A 177 6.24 4.13 24.25
CA SER A 177 6.98 3.04 23.58
C SER A 177 8.46 3.10 23.95
N SER A 178 9.07 1.94 24.19
CA SER A 178 10.50 1.83 24.45
C SER A 178 11.35 2.45 23.33
N ASP A 179 12.40 3.16 23.72
CA ASP A 179 13.39 3.73 22.80
C ASP A 179 14.28 2.67 22.15
N GLU A 180 14.13 1.41 22.54
CA GLU A 180 14.82 0.28 21.91
C GLU A 180 14.10 -0.24 20.66
N ILE A 181 12.86 0.19 20.42
CA ILE A 181 12.09 -0.19 19.23
C ILE A 181 12.28 0.90 18.17
N GLY A 182 12.94 0.57 17.07
CA GLY A 182 13.29 1.58 16.05
C GLY A 182 14.11 0.99 14.91
N GLY A 183 14.79 1.88 14.19
CA GLY A 183 15.51 1.51 12.98
C GLY A 183 16.10 2.71 12.25
N GLU A 184 16.22 2.61 10.94
CA GLU A 184 16.71 3.68 10.06
C GLU A 184 15.70 4.01 8.95
N GLU A 185 15.78 5.24 8.46
CA GLU A 185 14.97 5.76 7.35
C GLU A 185 15.84 6.04 6.13
N PHE A 186 15.31 5.74 4.95
CA PHE A 186 16.00 5.86 3.68
C PHE A 186 15.07 6.51 2.66
N VAL A 187 15.64 7.37 1.83
CA VAL A 187 14.98 7.87 0.61
C VAL A 187 15.18 6.87 -0.54
N ASP A 188 16.34 6.23 -0.57
CA ASP A 188 16.73 5.28 -1.61
C ASP A 188 16.30 3.84 -1.25
N PHE A 189 15.54 3.21 -2.14
CA PHE A 189 15.03 1.85 -1.96
C PHE A 189 16.17 0.82 -1.89
N SER A 190 17.18 0.95 -2.75
CA SER A 190 18.28 -0.01 -2.85
C SER A 190 19.09 -0.03 -1.55
N LYS A 191 19.40 1.13 -0.98
CA LYS A 191 20.08 1.24 0.32
C LYS A 191 19.27 0.61 1.46
N ALA A 192 17.96 0.84 1.49
CA ALA A 192 17.09 0.21 2.48
C ALA A 192 17.05 -1.31 2.32
N SER A 193 16.98 -1.80 1.07
CA SER A 193 16.99 -3.22 0.75
C SER A 193 18.30 -3.88 1.17
N GLU A 194 19.45 -3.29 0.83
CA GLU A 194 20.78 -3.75 1.25
C GLU A 194 20.87 -3.82 2.77
N LYS A 195 20.38 -2.80 3.47
CA LYS A 195 20.39 -2.77 4.93
C LYS A 195 19.54 -3.89 5.53
N PHE A 196 18.35 -4.11 4.98
CA PHE A 196 17.49 -5.20 5.43
C PHE A 196 18.12 -6.58 5.16
N GLU A 197 18.72 -6.78 4.00
CA GLU A 197 19.43 -8.01 3.67
C GLU A 197 20.63 -8.25 4.61
N GLU A 198 21.39 -7.21 4.95
CA GLU A 198 22.48 -7.30 5.92
C GLU A 198 21.98 -7.87 7.26
N ILE A 199 20.86 -7.38 7.76
CA ILE A 199 20.23 -7.88 9.00
C ILE A 199 19.77 -9.33 8.81
N ILE A 200 19.07 -9.63 7.71
CA ILE A 200 18.58 -10.98 7.43
C ILE A 200 19.75 -11.99 7.36
N SER A 201 20.89 -11.61 6.79
CA SER A 201 22.07 -12.47 6.71
C SER A 201 22.63 -12.88 8.07
N LYS A 202 22.43 -12.05 9.11
CA LYS A 202 22.82 -12.32 10.49
C LYS A 202 21.81 -13.20 11.23
N LEU A 203 20.54 -13.15 10.82
CA LEU A 203 19.43 -13.84 11.49
C LEU A 203 19.11 -15.22 10.89
N ALA A 204 19.16 -15.32 9.56
CA ALA A 204 18.74 -16.49 8.80
C ALA A 204 19.91 -17.41 8.42
N LEU A 205 19.60 -18.67 8.12
CA LEU A 205 20.59 -19.56 7.51
C LEU A 205 20.62 -19.31 6.00
N GLN A 206 21.79 -19.35 5.38
CA GLN A 206 21.86 -19.43 3.92
C GLN A 206 21.26 -20.77 3.48
N LYS A 207 20.55 -20.75 2.35
CA LYS A 207 20.21 -21.99 1.67
C LYS A 207 21.48 -22.50 0.99
N ASN A 208 21.95 -23.67 1.41
CA ASN A 208 22.97 -24.36 0.62
C ASN A 208 22.31 -24.75 -0.70
N GLU A 209 22.94 -24.40 -1.83
CA GLU A 209 22.57 -24.99 -3.11
C GLU A 209 22.71 -26.52 -2.97
N ALA A 210 21.62 -27.23 -3.24
CA ALA A 210 21.58 -28.69 -3.24
C ALA A 210 22.20 -29.23 -4.52
#